data_AF-X1GLN1-F1
#
_entry.id   AF-X1GLN1-F1
#
_cell.length_a   1.000
_cell.length_b   1.000
_cell.length_c   1.000
_cell.angle_alpha   90.00
_cell.angle_beta   90.00
_cell.angle_gamma   90.00
#
_symmetry.space_group_name_H-M   'P 1'
#
loop_
_entity.id
_entity.type
_entity.pdbx_description
1 polymer ?
#
loop_
_entity_poly.entity_id
_entity_poly.type
_entity_poly.pdbx_seq_one_letter_code
_entity_poly.pdbx_strand_id
1 'polypeptide(L)'
;MHEPPKHAGRLFACLLFLAAAGALGGGSETADRPEGKTEVGLVWSEKYLEHVAPGHVERPERLQAIRSALEEAGLWRRLTLIEPSRAPEEALLRVHTREHVERVRRSAQTEGLVWFDGDTYAGPDSYEAALLAAGGACKAVDAVVEGKVRSVFCAVRPPGHHATSGRPMGFCLFNNVAVAARHAQVVHGLKRILIIDWDVHHGNGTQAIFYRDPDVFYISTHQWPHYPGTGSADETGEGKGEGRTLNFPLAAGSGDKEFLAALESGLEQAEAFKPEIIFISAGFDAHRDDPLASLRFSTEVYAEATRRVRRLADRTAGGRVVSVLEGGYNLDALG
;
A
#
# COMPACT_ATOMS: atom_id res chain seq x y z
N MET A 1 -13.62 -38.00 23.34
CA MET A 1 -13.11 -36.61 23.43
C MET A 1 -12.79 -36.15 22.02
N HIS A 2 -13.69 -35.39 21.41
CA HIS A 2 -13.43 -34.79 20.10
C HIS A 2 -12.48 -33.61 20.32
N GLU A 3 -11.27 -33.68 19.75
CA GLU A 3 -10.48 -32.46 19.54
C GLU A 3 -11.29 -31.51 18.65
N PRO A 4 -11.38 -30.22 19.00
CA PRO A 4 -11.94 -29.24 18.08
C PRO A 4 -11.01 -29.10 16.87
N PRO A 5 -11.54 -28.80 15.68
CA PRO A 5 -10.70 -28.55 14.50
C PRO A 5 -9.80 -27.35 14.76
N LYS A 6 -8.47 -27.54 14.69
CA LYS A 6 -7.43 -26.51 14.88
C LYS A 6 -7.39 -25.42 13.79
N HIS A 7 -8.37 -25.37 12.89
CA HIS A 7 -8.37 -24.49 11.70
C HIS A 7 -9.50 -23.45 11.67
N ALA A 8 -10.27 -23.27 12.74
CA ALA A 8 -11.43 -22.37 12.74
C ALA A 8 -11.18 -20.94 13.28
N GLY A 9 -9.93 -20.49 13.44
CA GLY A 9 -9.64 -19.27 14.23
C GLY A 9 -8.63 -18.29 13.65
N ARG A 10 -8.17 -18.43 12.40
CA ARG A 10 -7.19 -17.51 11.80
C ARG A 10 -7.75 -16.98 10.49
N LEU A 11 -8.61 -15.98 10.56
CA LEU A 11 -8.75 -15.08 9.41
C LEU A 11 -7.55 -14.14 9.45
N PHE A 12 -6.91 -13.95 8.30
CA PHE A 12 -5.67 -13.19 8.18
C PHE A 12 -5.91 -11.73 7.78
N ALA A 13 -4.90 -10.87 7.95
CA ALA A 13 -5.04 -9.42 7.75
C ALA A 13 -5.43 -9.07 6.31
N CYS A 14 -4.74 -9.66 5.32
CA CYS A 14 -5.07 -9.44 3.91
C CYS A 14 -6.44 -10.02 3.53
N LEU A 15 -6.83 -11.18 4.06
CA LEU A 15 -8.16 -11.76 3.78
C LEU A 15 -9.29 -10.86 4.29
N LEU A 16 -9.18 -10.35 5.51
CA LEU A 16 -10.18 -9.46 6.09
C LEU A 16 -10.22 -8.10 5.40
N PHE A 17 -9.05 -7.58 5.01
CA PHE A 17 -8.94 -6.40 4.17
C PHE A 17 -9.73 -6.60 2.86
N LEU A 18 -9.49 -7.69 2.15
CA LEU A 18 -10.17 -8.00 0.88
C LEU A 18 -11.65 -8.32 1.07
N ALA A 19 -12.03 -8.96 2.18
CA ALA A 19 -13.42 -9.16 2.57
C ALA A 19 -14.17 -7.82 2.66
N ALA A 20 -13.58 -6.87 3.40
CA ALA A 20 -14.09 -5.52 3.54
C ALA A 20 -14.04 -4.73 2.22
N ALA A 21 -13.08 -5.03 1.35
CA ALA A 21 -13.02 -4.52 -0.03
C ALA A 21 -14.10 -5.11 -0.95
N GLY A 22 -14.91 -6.08 -0.49
CA GLY A 22 -16.07 -6.59 -1.21
C GLY A 22 -15.80 -7.88 -1.98
N ALA A 23 -14.70 -8.58 -1.69
CA ALA A 23 -14.41 -9.88 -2.29
C ALA A 23 -15.27 -11.03 -1.71
N LEU A 24 -15.88 -10.82 -0.54
CA LEU A 24 -16.67 -11.83 0.19
C LEU A 24 -18.18 -11.55 0.28
N GLY A 25 -18.66 -10.43 -0.28
CA GLY A 25 -20.08 -10.07 -0.31
C GLY A 25 -20.69 -10.25 -1.70
N GLY A 26 -21.88 -10.85 -1.78
CA GLY A 26 -22.67 -10.92 -3.01
C GLY A 26 -23.40 -9.61 -3.29
N GLY A 27 -23.37 -9.17 -4.55
CA GLY A 27 -24.37 -8.26 -5.13
C GLY A 27 -23.98 -6.78 -5.21
N SER A 28 -23.48 -6.38 -6.38
CA SER A 28 -23.76 -5.09 -7.00
C SER A 28 -23.54 -5.27 -8.50
N GLU A 29 -24.61 -5.13 -9.29
CA GLU A 29 -24.60 -5.24 -10.74
C GLU A 29 -23.89 -4.01 -11.33
N THR A 30 -22.62 -4.15 -11.70
CA THR A 30 -22.06 -3.30 -12.75
C THR A 30 -22.20 -4.05 -14.06
N ALA A 31 -22.68 -3.35 -15.09
CA ALA A 31 -22.84 -3.91 -16.42
C ALA A 31 -21.51 -4.52 -16.92
N ASP A 32 -21.60 -5.74 -17.46
CA ASP A 32 -20.54 -6.48 -18.18
C ASP A 32 -19.49 -7.27 -17.38
N ARG A 33 -19.74 -7.61 -16.10
CA ARG A 33 -18.83 -8.48 -15.34
C ARG A 33 -19.06 -9.99 -15.61
N PRO A 34 -18.01 -10.79 -15.82
CA PRO A 34 -18.13 -12.25 -15.91
C PRO A 34 -18.74 -12.83 -14.62
N GLU A 35 -19.64 -13.81 -14.77
CA GLU A 35 -20.26 -14.51 -13.64
C GLU A 35 -19.19 -15.04 -12.67
N GLY A 36 -19.38 -14.78 -11.36
CA GLY A 36 -18.50 -15.26 -10.29
C GLY A 36 -17.29 -14.38 -9.93
N LYS A 37 -17.05 -13.28 -10.66
CA LYS A 37 -15.99 -12.30 -10.32
C LYS A 37 -16.50 -11.19 -9.38
N THR A 38 -15.64 -10.80 -8.45
CA THR A 38 -15.90 -9.74 -7.44
C THR A 38 -15.67 -8.34 -8.01
N GLU A 39 -16.04 -7.31 -7.25
CA GLU A 39 -15.73 -5.89 -7.55
C GLU A 39 -14.29 -5.49 -7.22
N VAL A 40 -13.45 -6.46 -6.83
CA VAL A 40 -12.08 -6.23 -6.35
C VAL A 40 -11.09 -6.78 -7.35
N GLY A 41 -10.20 -5.91 -7.82
CA GLY A 41 -9.03 -6.28 -8.60
C GLY A 41 -7.86 -6.71 -7.72
N LEU A 42 -6.99 -7.55 -8.27
CA LEU A 42 -5.72 -7.95 -7.64
C LEU A 42 -4.59 -7.75 -8.64
N VAL A 43 -3.61 -6.92 -8.28
CA VAL A 43 -2.33 -6.85 -9.01
C VAL A 43 -1.36 -7.81 -8.36
N TRP A 44 -0.77 -8.69 -9.16
CA TRP A 44 0.19 -9.70 -8.75
C TRP A 44 1.10 -10.08 -9.92
N SER A 45 2.35 -10.43 -9.65
CA SER A 45 3.28 -11.01 -10.62
C SER A 45 4.27 -11.96 -9.95
N GLU A 46 4.60 -13.07 -10.62
CA GLU A 46 5.71 -13.96 -10.23
C GLU A 46 7.05 -13.19 -10.18
N LYS A 47 7.23 -12.15 -11.00
CA LYS A 47 8.44 -11.32 -11.03
C LYS A 47 8.74 -10.59 -9.73
N TYR A 48 7.72 -10.35 -8.90
CA TYR A 48 7.90 -9.79 -7.57
C TYR A 48 8.70 -10.70 -6.62
N LEU A 49 8.72 -12.00 -6.91
CA LEU A 49 9.44 -13.00 -6.13
C LEU A 49 10.94 -13.03 -6.42
N GLU A 50 11.38 -12.39 -7.52
CA GLU A 50 12.78 -12.38 -7.97
C GLU A 50 13.64 -11.31 -7.26
N HIS A 51 13.01 -10.31 -6.63
CA HIS A 51 13.71 -9.33 -5.78
C HIS A 51 14.24 -9.99 -4.50
N VAL A 52 15.45 -10.53 -4.41
CA VAL A 52 15.85 -11.33 -3.24
C VAL A 52 17.17 -10.86 -2.63
N ALA A 53 17.19 -10.70 -1.30
CA ALA A 53 18.40 -10.72 -0.48
C ALA A 53 18.28 -11.83 0.58
N PRO A 54 19.22 -12.81 0.61
CA PRO A 54 19.18 -13.88 1.60
C PRO A 54 19.17 -13.36 3.05
N GLY A 55 18.26 -13.90 3.87
CA GLY A 55 18.12 -13.56 5.29
C GLY A 55 17.42 -12.22 5.58
N HIS A 56 16.99 -11.50 4.55
CA HIS A 56 16.27 -10.24 4.72
C HIS A 56 14.81 -10.45 5.14
N VAL A 57 14.24 -9.54 5.94
CA VAL A 57 12.86 -9.63 6.45
C VAL A 57 11.80 -9.33 5.37
N GLU A 58 12.11 -8.38 4.48
CA GLU A 58 11.38 -8.14 3.24
C GLU A 58 11.78 -9.23 2.23
N ARG A 59 10.96 -10.29 2.14
CA ARG A 59 11.25 -11.56 1.45
C ARG A 59 10.06 -12.05 0.61
N PRO A 60 10.29 -12.82 -0.48
CA PRO A 60 9.24 -13.26 -1.40
C PRO A 60 8.12 -14.09 -0.74
N GLU A 61 8.43 -14.77 0.36
CA GLU A 61 7.47 -15.61 1.11
C GLU A 61 6.28 -14.80 1.65
N ARG A 62 6.45 -13.47 1.85
CA ARG A 62 5.35 -12.57 2.22
C ARG A 62 4.22 -12.61 1.20
N LEU A 63 4.60 -12.50 -0.07
CA LEU A 63 3.69 -12.53 -1.20
C LEU A 63 3.12 -13.94 -1.39
N GLN A 64 3.92 -14.99 -1.22
CA GLN A 64 3.45 -16.38 -1.29
C GLN A 64 2.42 -16.72 -0.21
N ALA A 65 2.59 -16.19 1.01
CA ALA A 65 1.64 -16.34 2.10
C ALA A 65 0.28 -15.75 1.73
N ILE A 66 0.26 -14.49 1.24
CA ILE A 66 -0.97 -13.84 0.75
C ILE A 66 -1.65 -14.67 -0.34
N ARG A 67 -0.89 -15.15 -1.33
CA ARG A 67 -1.45 -15.98 -2.41
C ARG A 67 -2.06 -17.27 -1.86
N SER A 68 -1.35 -17.97 -0.99
CA SER A 68 -1.80 -19.25 -0.41
C SER A 68 -3.10 -19.06 0.36
N ALA A 69 -3.18 -18.02 1.20
CA ALA A 69 -4.38 -17.68 1.94
C ALA A 69 -5.59 -17.36 1.04
N LEU A 70 -5.34 -16.62 -0.04
CA LEU A 70 -6.38 -16.30 -1.02
C LEU A 70 -6.85 -17.53 -1.78
N GLU A 71 -5.97 -18.46 -2.09
CA GLU A 71 -6.32 -19.74 -2.71
C GLU A 71 -7.13 -20.63 -1.74
N GLU A 72 -6.69 -20.75 -0.48
CA GLU A 72 -7.37 -21.50 0.58
C GLU A 72 -8.77 -20.95 0.89
N ALA A 73 -8.92 -19.62 0.91
CA ALA A 73 -10.20 -18.96 1.10
C ALA A 73 -11.11 -19.01 -0.15
N GLY A 74 -10.65 -19.59 -1.26
CA GLY A 74 -11.37 -19.62 -2.54
C GLY A 74 -11.55 -18.24 -3.18
N LEU A 75 -10.78 -17.24 -2.75
CA LEU A 75 -10.85 -15.86 -3.22
C LEU A 75 -10.01 -15.59 -4.45
N TRP A 76 -8.87 -16.26 -4.61
CA TRP A 76 -7.94 -16.03 -5.72
C TRP A 76 -8.63 -16.02 -7.09
N ARG A 77 -9.48 -17.02 -7.34
CA ARG A 77 -10.22 -17.15 -8.61
C ARG A 77 -11.38 -16.16 -8.74
N ARG A 78 -11.88 -15.60 -7.64
CA ARG A 78 -12.99 -14.64 -7.59
C ARG A 78 -12.51 -13.19 -7.76
N LEU A 79 -11.23 -12.91 -7.50
CA LEU A 79 -10.62 -11.60 -7.76
C LEU A 79 -10.42 -11.40 -9.27
N THR A 80 -10.51 -10.15 -9.72
CA THR A 80 -10.18 -9.77 -11.10
C THR A 80 -8.67 -9.53 -11.18
N LEU A 81 -7.92 -10.47 -11.75
CA LEU A 81 -6.48 -10.32 -11.90
C LEU A 81 -6.17 -9.19 -12.88
N ILE A 82 -5.29 -8.28 -12.45
CA ILE A 82 -4.78 -7.16 -13.23
C ILE A 82 -3.28 -7.42 -13.44
N GLU A 83 -2.92 -7.77 -14.67
CA GLU A 83 -1.52 -7.99 -15.04
C GLU A 83 -0.77 -6.65 -14.93
N PRO A 84 0.32 -6.57 -14.13
CA PRO A 84 1.12 -5.37 -14.06
C PRO A 84 1.90 -5.17 -15.36
N SER A 85 2.16 -3.91 -15.69
CA SER A 85 3.14 -3.53 -16.71
C SER A 85 4.24 -2.72 -16.07
N ARG A 86 5.41 -2.66 -16.72
CA ARG A 86 6.50 -1.79 -16.27
C ARG A 86 6.03 -0.34 -16.20
N ALA A 87 6.35 0.36 -15.11
CA ALA A 87 6.21 1.80 -15.05
C ALA A 87 7.09 2.42 -16.16
N PRO A 88 6.51 3.25 -17.05
CA PRO A 88 7.33 3.91 -18.04
C PRO A 88 8.19 4.99 -17.34
N GLU A 89 9.36 5.31 -17.91
CA GLU A 89 10.34 6.19 -17.26
C GLU A 89 9.73 7.56 -16.93
N GLU A 90 8.87 8.10 -17.80
CA GLU A 90 8.17 9.36 -17.56
C GLU A 90 7.23 9.32 -16.36
N ALA A 91 6.68 8.15 -15.99
CA ALA A 91 5.88 8.02 -14.79
C ALA A 91 6.75 8.08 -13.53
N LEU A 92 7.92 7.43 -13.55
CA LEU A 92 8.89 7.52 -12.45
C LEU A 92 9.41 8.95 -12.29
N LEU A 93 9.73 9.63 -13.39
CA LEU A 93 10.29 10.99 -13.39
C LEU A 93 9.30 12.08 -12.92
N ARG A 94 8.01 11.77 -12.77
CA ARG A 94 7.04 12.67 -12.10
C ARG A 94 7.19 12.69 -10.58
N VAL A 95 7.92 11.73 -10.02
CA VAL A 95 8.08 11.53 -8.58
C VAL A 95 9.54 11.57 -8.17
N HIS A 96 10.38 10.87 -8.91
CA HIS A 96 11.78 10.69 -8.62
C HIS A 96 12.66 11.55 -9.53
N THR A 97 13.81 11.96 -9.02
CA THR A 97 14.82 12.62 -9.83
C THR A 97 15.39 11.64 -10.86
N ARG A 98 15.87 12.16 -11.99
CA ARG A 98 16.56 11.33 -12.99
C ARG A 98 17.75 10.57 -12.41
N GLU A 99 18.50 11.21 -11.50
CA GLU A 99 19.61 10.59 -10.80
C GLU A 99 19.17 9.38 -9.97
N HIS A 100 18.04 9.51 -9.25
CA HIS A 100 17.47 8.40 -8.48
C HIS A 100 17.12 7.21 -9.37
N VAL A 101 16.38 7.45 -10.46
CA VAL A 101 15.98 6.40 -11.40
C VAL A 101 17.20 5.68 -11.99
N GLU A 102 18.20 6.43 -12.45
CA GLU A 102 19.43 5.87 -13.00
C GLU A 102 20.29 5.16 -11.95
N ARG A 103 20.26 5.60 -10.69
CA ARG A 103 20.96 4.90 -9.60
C ARG A 103 20.31 3.53 -9.33
N VAL A 104 18.99 3.45 -9.26
CA VAL A 104 18.29 2.17 -9.09
C VAL A 104 18.50 1.27 -10.31
N ARG A 105 18.39 1.81 -11.53
CA ARG A 105 18.64 1.07 -12.77
C ARG A 105 20.05 0.44 -12.80
N ARG A 106 21.07 1.21 -12.44
CA ARG A 106 22.46 0.73 -12.42
C ARG A 106 22.73 -0.32 -11.34
N SER A 107 22.01 -0.28 -10.21
CA SER A 107 22.16 -1.27 -9.14
C SER A 107 21.86 -2.70 -9.59
N ALA A 108 20.90 -2.85 -10.51
CA ALA A 108 20.52 -4.13 -11.12
C ALA A 108 21.48 -4.61 -12.24
N GLN A 109 22.50 -3.83 -12.60
CA GLN A 109 23.51 -4.24 -13.59
C GLN A 109 24.70 -4.96 -12.97
N THR A 110 24.70 -5.14 -11.65
CA THR A 110 25.75 -5.88 -10.94
C THR A 110 25.33 -7.33 -10.75
N GLU A 111 26.30 -8.26 -10.70
CA GLU A 111 26.02 -9.69 -10.47
C GLU A 111 25.60 -10.02 -9.03
N GLY A 112 25.66 -9.04 -8.12
CA GLY A 112 25.40 -9.23 -6.69
C GLY A 112 24.43 -8.21 -6.10
N LEU A 113 24.37 -8.17 -4.77
CA LEU A 113 23.56 -7.18 -4.05
C LEU A 113 24.30 -5.85 -3.94
N VAL A 114 23.60 -4.78 -4.31
CA VAL A 114 23.96 -3.39 -4.02
C VAL A 114 23.11 -2.91 -2.85
N TRP A 115 23.75 -2.38 -1.83
CA TRP A 115 23.09 -1.80 -0.66
C TRP A 115 23.10 -0.27 -0.79
N PHE A 116 21.92 0.34 -0.73
CA PHE A 116 21.77 1.80 -0.76
C PHE A 116 21.97 2.42 0.63
N ASP A 117 21.64 1.66 1.67
CA ASP A 117 21.90 1.94 3.07
C ASP A 117 21.97 0.61 3.85
N GLY A 118 21.78 0.64 5.17
CA GLY A 118 21.96 -0.54 6.03
C GLY A 118 20.97 -1.68 5.79
N ASP A 119 19.85 -1.41 5.10
CA ASP A 119 18.73 -2.34 4.99
C ASP A 119 18.05 -2.33 3.61
N THR A 120 18.30 -1.32 2.76
CA THR A 120 17.73 -1.24 1.42
C THR A 120 18.70 -1.79 0.37
N TYR A 121 18.27 -2.81 -0.36
CA TYR A 121 19.10 -3.50 -1.35
C TYR A 121 18.47 -3.56 -2.74
N ALA A 122 19.32 -3.83 -3.74
CA ALA A 122 18.90 -4.30 -5.04
C ALA A 122 19.87 -5.37 -5.56
N GLY A 123 19.33 -6.44 -6.14
CA GLY A 123 20.05 -7.41 -6.94
C GLY A 123 19.67 -7.30 -8.42
N PRO A 124 20.12 -8.26 -9.26
CA PRO A 124 19.92 -8.23 -10.72
C PRO A 124 18.46 -8.05 -11.16
N ASP A 125 17.52 -8.70 -10.48
CA ASP A 125 16.09 -8.68 -10.86
C ASP A 125 15.29 -7.59 -10.15
N SER A 126 15.89 -6.88 -9.18
CA SER A 126 15.20 -5.87 -8.37
C SER A 126 14.66 -4.70 -9.18
N TYR A 127 15.38 -4.26 -10.21
CA TYR A 127 14.93 -3.14 -11.03
C TYR A 127 13.66 -3.50 -11.82
N GLU A 128 13.61 -4.70 -12.42
CA GLU A 128 12.42 -5.14 -13.14
C GLU A 128 11.23 -5.33 -12.20
N ALA A 129 11.44 -5.97 -11.03
CA ALA A 129 10.41 -6.09 -10.00
C ALA A 129 9.89 -4.73 -9.54
N ALA A 130 10.76 -3.75 -9.31
CA ALA A 130 10.38 -2.39 -8.91
C ALA A 130 9.61 -1.63 -10.00
N LEU A 131 9.96 -1.80 -11.28
CA LEU A 131 9.19 -1.24 -12.39
C LEU A 131 7.78 -1.83 -12.46
N LEU A 132 7.66 -3.14 -12.26
CA LEU A 132 6.37 -3.84 -12.24
C LEU A 132 5.54 -3.49 -11.00
N ALA A 133 6.17 -3.21 -9.85
CA ALA A 133 5.48 -2.79 -8.64
C ALA A 133 4.82 -1.41 -8.83
N ALA A 134 5.61 -0.41 -9.26
CA ALA A 134 5.12 0.93 -9.51
C ALA A 134 4.10 0.96 -10.68
N GLY A 135 4.38 0.24 -11.77
CA GLY A 135 3.49 0.21 -12.93
C GLY A 135 2.23 -0.64 -12.70
N GLY A 136 2.31 -1.66 -11.84
CA GLY A 136 1.15 -2.38 -11.33
C GLY A 136 0.20 -1.47 -10.55
N ALA A 137 0.73 -0.60 -9.70
CA ALA A 137 -0.08 0.42 -9.02
C ALA A 137 -0.73 1.41 -10.01
N CYS A 138 -0.05 1.79 -11.10
CA CYS A 138 -0.68 2.56 -12.18
C CYS A 138 -1.80 1.79 -12.88
N LYS A 139 -1.62 0.49 -13.14
CA LYS A 139 -2.67 -0.37 -13.74
C LYS A 139 -3.89 -0.50 -12.83
N ALA A 140 -3.69 -0.50 -11.51
CA ALA A 140 -4.77 -0.45 -10.56
C ALA A 140 -5.59 0.84 -10.66
N VAL A 141 -4.91 1.99 -10.83
CA VAL A 141 -5.56 3.28 -11.09
C VAL A 141 -6.38 3.23 -12.37
N ASP A 142 -5.79 2.76 -13.48
CA ASP A 142 -6.50 2.60 -14.75
C ASP A 142 -7.79 1.80 -14.54
N ALA A 143 -7.70 0.65 -13.86
CA ALA A 143 -8.83 -0.24 -13.66
C ALA A 143 -9.97 0.36 -12.82
N VAL A 144 -9.66 1.12 -11.75
CA VAL A 144 -10.71 1.76 -10.93
C VAL A 144 -11.32 2.99 -11.59
N VAL A 145 -10.53 3.76 -12.35
CA VAL A 145 -11.03 4.97 -13.04
C VAL A 145 -11.89 4.59 -14.24
N GLU A 146 -11.49 3.56 -14.99
CA GLU A 146 -12.26 3.02 -16.13
C GLU A 146 -13.49 2.20 -15.70
N GLY A 147 -13.70 1.99 -14.40
CA GLY A 147 -14.85 1.27 -13.87
C GLY A 147 -14.82 -0.25 -14.06
N LYS A 148 -13.66 -0.83 -14.39
CA LYS A 148 -13.48 -2.29 -14.52
C LYS A 148 -13.66 -3.01 -13.18
N VAL A 149 -13.24 -2.36 -12.10
CA VAL A 149 -13.38 -2.80 -10.71
C VAL A 149 -13.64 -1.56 -9.84
N ARG A 150 -14.24 -1.73 -8.66
CA ARG A 150 -14.44 -0.61 -7.73
C ARG A 150 -13.19 -0.32 -6.90
N SER A 151 -12.46 -1.37 -6.55
CA SER A 151 -11.24 -1.27 -5.75
C SER A 151 -10.20 -2.28 -6.19
N VAL A 152 -8.94 -2.02 -5.87
CA VAL A 152 -7.82 -2.92 -6.19
C VAL A 152 -6.93 -3.08 -4.97
N PHE A 153 -6.49 -4.30 -4.71
CA PHE A 153 -5.33 -4.57 -3.86
C PHE A 153 -4.12 -4.91 -4.75
N CYS A 154 -3.02 -4.20 -4.54
CA CYS A 154 -1.77 -4.41 -5.25
C CYS A 154 -0.83 -5.16 -4.33
N ALA A 155 -0.76 -6.49 -4.48
CA ALA A 155 0.18 -7.35 -3.79
C ALA A 155 1.55 -7.27 -4.47
N VAL A 156 2.16 -6.08 -4.39
CA VAL A 156 3.41 -5.72 -5.07
C VAL A 156 4.62 -5.90 -4.15
N ARG A 157 5.78 -6.04 -4.76
CA ARG A 157 7.08 -6.06 -4.07
C ARG A 157 8.19 -5.67 -5.06
N PRO A 158 9.14 -4.79 -4.71
CA PRO A 158 9.37 -4.14 -3.39
C PRO A 158 8.31 -3.09 -2.97
N PRO A 159 8.27 -2.72 -1.67
CA PRO A 159 7.42 -1.64 -1.14
C PRO A 159 7.89 -0.25 -1.62
N GLY A 160 7.20 0.83 -1.22
CA GLY A 160 7.46 2.17 -1.75
C GLY A 160 7.41 3.37 -0.82
N HIS A 161 6.66 3.36 0.29
CA HIS A 161 6.32 4.60 1.02
C HIS A 161 7.52 5.37 1.62
N HIS A 162 8.67 4.72 1.84
CA HIS A 162 9.90 5.36 2.34
C HIS A 162 10.75 6.01 1.24
N ALA A 163 10.61 5.58 -0.02
CA ALA A 163 11.40 6.12 -1.12
C ALA A 163 11.03 7.60 -1.35
N THR A 164 11.99 8.49 -1.09
CA THR A 164 11.84 9.92 -1.41
C THR A 164 12.07 10.15 -2.91
N SER A 165 11.91 11.39 -3.38
CA SER A 165 12.22 11.74 -4.77
C SER A 165 13.68 11.43 -5.16
N GLY A 166 14.63 11.48 -4.22
CA GLY A 166 16.07 11.36 -4.49
C GLY A 166 16.78 10.18 -3.81
N ARG A 167 16.08 9.36 -3.02
CA ARG A 167 16.71 8.33 -2.16
C ARG A 167 15.84 7.08 -1.99
N PRO A 168 16.36 5.88 -2.37
CA PRO A 168 15.89 4.59 -1.88
C PRO A 168 16.27 4.45 -0.40
N MET A 169 15.33 3.98 0.41
CA MET A 169 15.50 3.73 1.83
C MET A 169 14.32 2.90 2.36
N GLY A 170 14.49 2.24 3.51
CA GLY A 170 13.44 1.45 4.16
C GLY A 170 12.86 0.39 3.23
N PHE A 171 13.74 -0.37 2.56
CA PHE A 171 13.40 -1.39 1.56
C PHE A 171 12.79 -0.86 0.25
N CYS A 172 12.50 0.44 0.16
CA CYS A 172 11.75 1.02 -0.94
C CYS A 172 12.70 1.53 -2.04
N LEU A 173 12.54 1.01 -3.26
CA LEU A 173 13.31 1.45 -4.44
C LEU A 173 12.64 2.61 -5.19
N PHE A 174 11.32 2.53 -5.38
CA PHE A 174 10.48 3.58 -5.94
C PHE A 174 9.23 3.74 -5.08
N ASN A 175 8.66 4.94 -5.03
CA ASN A 175 7.44 5.18 -4.29
C ASN A 175 6.22 4.81 -5.14
N ASN A 176 5.76 3.57 -5.00
CA ASN A 176 4.69 2.98 -5.80
C ASN A 176 3.41 3.82 -5.75
N VAL A 177 2.99 4.24 -4.56
CA VAL A 177 1.76 5.04 -4.36
C VAL A 177 1.91 6.45 -4.95
N ALA A 178 3.06 7.10 -4.76
CA ALA A 178 3.30 8.42 -5.35
C ALA A 178 3.31 8.37 -6.89
N VAL A 179 3.90 7.33 -7.49
CA VAL A 179 3.90 7.14 -8.96
C VAL A 179 2.47 6.94 -9.45
N ALA A 180 1.67 6.11 -8.77
CA ALA A 180 0.27 5.88 -9.09
C ALA A 180 -0.59 7.15 -8.91
N ALA A 181 -0.35 7.94 -7.86
CA ALA A 181 -1.03 9.21 -7.62
C ALA A 181 -0.76 10.21 -8.76
N ARG A 182 0.51 10.38 -9.17
CA ARG A 182 0.86 11.22 -10.33
C ARG A 182 0.30 10.67 -11.64
N HIS A 183 0.22 9.35 -11.80
CA HIS A 183 -0.44 8.72 -12.94
C HIS A 183 -1.93 9.04 -12.99
N ALA A 184 -2.65 8.96 -11.86
CA ALA A 184 -4.05 9.36 -11.74
C ALA A 184 -4.27 10.82 -12.16
N GLN A 185 -3.35 11.71 -11.79
CA GLN A 185 -3.45 13.12 -12.16
C GLN A 185 -3.16 13.38 -13.64
N VAL A 186 -2.07 12.81 -14.17
CA VAL A 186 -1.60 13.12 -15.53
C VAL A 186 -2.39 12.37 -16.61
N VAL A 187 -2.73 11.10 -16.37
CA VAL A 187 -3.38 10.25 -17.38
C VAL A 187 -4.89 10.36 -17.30
N HIS A 188 -5.45 10.42 -16.08
CA HIS A 188 -6.89 10.42 -15.86
C HIS A 188 -7.46 11.78 -15.47
N GLY A 189 -6.63 12.80 -15.31
CA GLY A 189 -7.07 14.17 -15.01
C GLY A 189 -7.68 14.36 -13.62
N LEU A 190 -7.53 13.38 -12.71
CA LEU A 190 -7.95 13.54 -11.32
C LEU A 190 -7.10 14.63 -10.69
N LYS A 191 -7.70 15.50 -9.87
CA LYS A 191 -6.99 16.60 -9.23
C LYS A 191 -6.64 16.25 -7.80
N ARG A 192 -7.63 15.82 -7.02
CA ARG A 192 -7.51 15.68 -5.57
C ARG A 192 -7.29 14.23 -5.17
N ILE A 193 -6.10 13.93 -4.66
CA ILE A 193 -5.69 12.57 -4.27
C ILE A 193 -5.62 12.47 -2.75
N LEU A 194 -6.28 11.48 -2.15
CA LEU A 194 -6.06 11.14 -0.74
C LEU A 194 -5.14 9.92 -0.67
N ILE A 195 -4.10 10.00 0.15
CA ILE A 195 -3.23 8.88 0.49
C ILE A 195 -3.32 8.65 2.00
N ILE A 196 -3.70 7.44 2.39
CA ILE A 196 -3.76 7.00 3.79
C ILE A 196 -2.67 5.94 3.96
N ASP A 197 -1.76 6.17 4.89
CA ASP A 197 -0.69 5.25 5.23
C ASP A 197 -0.88 4.74 6.65
N TRP A 198 -1.09 3.43 6.77
CA TRP A 198 -1.19 2.74 8.06
C TRP A 198 -0.11 1.68 8.25
N ASP A 199 0.91 1.69 7.40
CA ASP A 199 2.16 1.00 7.72
C ASP A 199 2.69 1.50 9.08
N VAL A 200 3.27 0.59 9.86
CA VAL A 200 3.70 0.95 11.21
C VAL A 200 4.82 1.99 11.21
N HIS A 201 5.56 2.10 10.12
CA HIS A 201 6.60 3.09 9.93
C HIS A 201 6.05 4.34 9.26
N HIS A 202 6.63 5.48 9.58
CA HIS A 202 6.21 6.71 8.92
C HIS A 202 6.61 6.68 7.43
N GLY A 203 5.63 6.81 6.53
CA GLY A 203 5.81 6.96 5.07
C GLY A 203 6.46 8.29 4.66
N ASN A 204 7.67 8.53 5.15
CA ASN A 204 8.42 9.77 4.99
C ASN A 204 8.73 10.11 3.52
N GLY A 205 8.82 9.10 2.65
CA GLY A 205 9.01 9.29 1.22
C GLY A 205 7.80 9.97 0.60
N THR A 206 6.62 9.39 0.84
CA THR A 206 5.33 9.94 0.39
C THR A 206 5.12 11.34 0.94
N GLN A 207 5.33 11.56 2.24
CA GLN A 207 5.23 12.88 2.84
C GLN A 207 6.16 13.88 2.15
N ALA A 208 7.45 13.56 2.00
CA ALA A 208 8.42 14.47 1.40
C ALA A 208 8.09 14.83 -0.06
N ILE A 209 7.58 13.87 -0.84
CA ILE A 209 7.20 14.08 -2.25
C ILE A 209 6.05 15.09 -2.37
N PHE A 210 5.07 15.03 -1.46
CA PHE A 210 3.84 15.83 -1.53
C PHE A 210 3.76 16.95 -0.50
N TYR A 211 4.80 17.19 0.30
CA TYR A 211 4.76 18.11 1.45
C TYR A 211 4.31 19.54 1.11
N ARG A 212 4.57 19.99 -0.13
CA ARG A 212 4.19 21.31 -0.65
C ARG A 212 3.03 21.28 -1.64
N ASP A 213 2.45 20.11 -1.87
CA ASP A 213 1.42 19.89 -2.89
C ASP A 213 0.01 20.11 -2.31
N PRO A 214 -0.76 21.11 -2.81
CA PRO A 214 -2.12 21.34 -2.35
C PRO A 214 -3.13 20.28 -2.82
N ASP A 215 -2.79 19.50 -3.84
CA ASP A 215 -3.67 18.59 -4.58
C ASP A 215 -3.53 17.14 -4.10
N VAL A 216 -2.66 16.88 -3.11
CA VAL A 216 -2.53 15.59 -2.44
C VAL A 216 -2.68 15.78 -0.94
N PHE A 217 -3.62 15.06 -0.34
CA PHE A 217 -3.80 14.99 1.11
C PHE A 217 -3.19 13.68 1.61
N TYR A 218 -2.25 13.76 2.53
CA TYR A 218 -1.57 12.61 3.13
C TYR A 218 -1.95 12.47 4.61
N ILE A 219 -2.33 11.25 4.99
CA ILE A 219 -2.60 10.87 6.38
C ILE A 219 -1.69 9.70 6.72
N SER A 220 -0.98 9.77 7.85
CA SER A 220 -0.18 8.65 8.35
C SER A 220 -0.52 8.33 9.80
N THR A 221 -0.73 7.06 10.10
CA THR A 221 -0.72 6.53 11.48
C THR A 221 0.48 5.61 11.60
N HIS A 222 1.40 5.89 12.52
CA HIS A 222 2.66 5.13 12.63
C HIS A 222 3.14 5.11 14.07
N GLN A 223 3.98 4.14 14.43
CA GLN A 223 4.62 4.13 15.73
C GLN A 223 5.64 5.27 15.83
N TRP A 224 5.63 6.02 16.94
CA TRP A 224 6.61 7.08 17.18
C TRP A 224 7.05 7.15 18.65
N PRO A 225 8.35 7.40 18.91
CA PRO A 225 9.45 7.43 17.95
C PRO A 225 9.75 6.02 17.37
N HIS A 226 9.96 5.93 16.07
CA HIS A 226 10.41 4.71 15.36
C HIS A 226 11.10 5.11 14.04
N TYR A 227 11.13 4.23 13.04
CA TYR A 227 11.78 4.50 11.77
C TYR A 227 10.94 5.51 10.95
N PRO A 228 11.57 6.51 10.31
CA PRO A 228 13.00 6.84 10.32
C PRO A 228 13.39 7.95 11.32
N GLY A 229 12.52 8.27 12.28
CA GLY A 229 12.68 9.38 13.22
C GLY A 229 12.00 10.69 12.78
N THR A 230 11.11 10.62 11.79
CA THR A 230 10.25 11.72 11.31
C THR A 230 8.78 11.39 11.59
N GLY A 231 7.85 12.26 11.16
CA GLY A 231 6.41 12.02 11.29
C GLY A 231 5.83 12.64 12.56
N SER A 232 6.43 13.70 13.10
CA SER A 232 5.81 14.44 14.21
C SER A 232 4.43 14.97 13.81
N ALA A 233 3.52 15.09 14.78
CA ALA A 233 2.21 15.71 14.58
C ALA A 233 2.32 17.19 14.13
N ASP A 234 3.45 17.85 14.38
CA ASP A 234 3.70 19.24 13.96
C ASP A 234 4.09 19.36 12.46
N GLU A 235 4.42 18.24 11.80
CA GLU A 235 4.74 18.22 10.37
C GLU A 235 3.44 18.24 9.55
N THR A 236 2.92 19.42 9.24
CA THR A 236 1.59 19.60 8.64
C THR A 236 1.58 20.01 7.16
N GLY A 237 2.75 19.98 6.52
CA GLY A 237 2.96 20.47 5.16
C GLY A 237 3.63 21.84 5.12
N GLU A 238 3.91 22.36 3.93
CA GLU A 238 4.57 23.65 3.76
C GLU A 238 4.05 24.42 2.54
N GLY A 239 3.93 25.74 2.65
CA GLY A 239 3.52 26.60 1.55
C GLY A 239 2.11 26.27 1.07
N LYS A 240 1.95 25.88 -0.20
CA LYS A 240 0.63 25.51 -0.73
C LYS A 240 0.10 24.19 -0.16
N GLY A 241 0.97 23.33 0.35
CA GLY A 241 0.61 22.06 0.98
C GLY A 241 0.32 22.16 2.48
N GLU A 242 0.35 23.36 3.08
CA GLU A 242 0.05 23.53 4.50
C GLU A 242 -1.36 23.02 4.84
N GLY A 243 -1.47 22.18 5.87
CA GLY A 243 -2.69 21.49 6.25
C GLY A 243 -3.06 20.28 5.37
N ARG A 244 -2.17 19.85 4.46
CA ARG A 244 -2.37 18.65 3.61
C ARG A 244 -1.63 17.41 4.10
N THR A 245 -0.89 17.51 5.19
CA THR A 245 -0.26 16.38 5.86
C THR A 245 -0.81 16.27 7.27
N LEU A 246 -1.29 15.08 7.64
CA LEU A 246 -1.72 14.75 8.99
C LEU A 246 -0.97 13.51 9.47
N ASN A 247 -0.06 13.72 10.40
CA ASN A 247 0.60 12.64 11.12
C ASN A 247 -0.12 12.38 12.45
N PHE A 248 -0.39 11.12 12.71
CA PHE A 248 -0.91 10.62 13.97
C PHE A 248 0.11 9.65 14.57
N PRO A 249 1.11 10.16 15.30
CA PRO A 249 2.11 9.34 15.95
C PRO A 249 1.47 8.54 17.10
N LEU A 250 1.63 7.22 17.06
CA LEU A 250 1.09 6.28 18.05
C LEU A 250 2.21 5.78 18.95
N ALA A 251 1.97 5.74 20.25
CA ALA A 251 2.94 5.17 21.19
C ALA A 251 3.04 3.65 21.01
N ALA A 252 4.22 3.09 21.27
CA ALA A 252 4.39 1.64 21.37
C ALA A 252 3.34 1.01 22.32
N GLY A 253 2.76 -0.11 21.91
CA GLY A 253 1.68 -0.80 22.63
C GLY A 253 0.27 -0.34 22.30
N SER A 254 0.10 0.77 21.56
CA SER A 254 -1.20 1.23 21.06
C SER A 254 -1.86 0.17 20.18
N GLY A 255 -3.18 0.06 20.27
CA GLY A 255 -3.95 -0.95 19.55
C GLY A 255 -5.07 -0.35 18.73
N ASP A 256 -6.09 -1.18 18.46
CA ASP A 256 -7.19 -0.84 17.56
C ASP A 256 -7.92 0.44 17.90
N LYS A 257 -8.10 0.73 19.19
CA LYS A 257 -8.84 1.91 19.65
C LYS A 257 -8.14 3.19 19.26
N GLU A 258 -6.84 3.28 19.55
CA GLU A 258 -6.02 4.46 19.24
C GLU A 258 -5.93 4.66 17.72
N PHE A 259 -5.70 3.57 16.97
CA PHE A 259 -5.64 3.60 15.51
C PHE A 259 -6.96 4.07 14.88
N LEU A 260 -8.09 3.46 15.26
CA LEU A 260 -9.38 3.83 14.68
C LEU A 260 -9.81 5.25 15.04
N ALA A 261 -9.40 5.76 16.21
CA ALA A 261 -9.64 7.16 16.58
C ALA A 261 -8.81 8.12 15.73
N ALA A 262 -7.52 7.83 15.52
CA ALA A 262 -6.64 8.60 14.65
C ALA A 262 -7.13 8.59 13.19
N LEU A 263 -7.46 7.40 12.67
CA LEU A 263 -7.98 7.24 11.32
C LEU A 263 -9.29 8.02 11.14
N GLU A 264 -10.24 7.94 12.07
CA GLU A 264 -11.50 8.69 11.95
C GLU A 264 -11.25 10.19 11.90
N SER A 265 -10.40 10.73 12.78
CA SER A 265 -10.04 12.15 12.79
C SER A 265 -9.41 12.60 11.48
N GLY A 266 -8.55 11.77 10.87
CA GLY A 266 -7.99 12.04 9.55
C GLY A 266 -9.04 12.00 8.44
N LEU A 267 -9.93 11.01 8.44
CA LEU A 267 -10.98 10.86 7.43
C LEU A 267 -11.99 12.01 7.45
N GLU A 268 -12.36 12.49 8.64
CA GLU A 268 -13.23 13.66 8.81
C GLU A 268 -12.62 14.91 8.14
N GLN A 269 -11.31 15.13 8.33
CA GLN A 269 -10.60 16.26 7.71
C GLN A 269 -10.44 16.08 6.19
N ALA A 270 -10.16 14.86 5.73
CA ALA A 270 -10.03 14.55 4.32
C ALA A 270 -11.38 14.62 3.56
N GLU A 271 -12.52 14.45 4.22
CA GLU A 271 -13.83 14.57 3.57
C GLU A 271 -14.05 15.96 2.97
N ALA A 272 -13.63 17.02 3.68
CA ALA A 272 -13.70 18.40 3.17
C ALA A 272 -12.81 18.63 1.93
N PHE A 273 -11.74 17.85 1.78
CA PHE A 273 -10.87 17.87 0.61
C PHE A 273 -11.53 17.24 -0.63
N LYS A 274 -12.60 16.45 -0.47
CA LYS A 274 -13.34 15.81 -1.56
C LYS A 274 -12.43 15.04 -2.52
N PRO A 275 -11.66 14.05 -2.04
CA PRO A 275 -10.73 13.31 -2.87
C PRO A 275 -11.48 12.57 -3.98
N GLU A 276 -10.86 12.52 -5.16
CA GLU A 276 -11.40 11.88 -6.36
C GLU A 276 -10.92 10.43 -6.51
N ILE A 277 -9.90 10.04 -5.76
CA ILE A 277 -9.43 8.67 -5.58
C ILE A 277 -8.73 8.58 -4.21
N ILE A 278 -8.83 7.42 -3.58
CA ILE A 278 -8.17 7.16 -2.31
C ILE A 278 -7.14 6.04 -2.50
N PHE A 279 -5.90 6.31 -2.10
CA PHE A 279 -4.84 5.32 -1.99
C PHE A 279 -4.68 4.89 -0.53
N ILE A 280 -4.36 3.60 -0.33
CA ILE A 280 -3.96 3.06 0.96
C ILE A 280 -2.56 2.48 0.81
N SER A 281 -1.56 3.08 1.45
CA SER A 281 -0.28 2.43 1.73
C SER A 281 -0.54 1.40 2.83
N ALA A 282 -0.72 0.15 2.40
CA ALA A 282 -1.23 -0.94 3.22
C ALA A 282 -0.08 -1.79 3.76
N GLY A 283 0.56 -1.31 4.82
CA GLY A 283 1.41 -2.12 5.66
C GLY A 283 0.59 -2.94 6.67
N PHE A 284 1.07 -4.15 6.97
CA PHE A 284 0.46 -5.03 7.99
C PHE A 284 1.41 -5.32 9.15
N ASP A 285 2.49 -4.54 9.28
CA ASP A 285 3.52 -4.62 10.32
C ASP A 285 3.14 -3.91 11.63
N ALA A 286 2.01 -3.23 11.67
CA ALA A 286 1.40 -2.79 12.92
C ALA A 286 0.65 -3.92 13.66
N HIS A 287 0.51 -5.09 13.02
CA HIS A 287 -0.13 -6.26 13.62
C HIS A 287 0.63 -6.71 14.87
N ARG A 288 -0.10 -7.07 15.92
CA ARG A 288 0.47 -7.47 17.23
C ARG A 288 1.51 -8.61 17.21
N ASP A 289 1.53 -9.39 16.14
CA ASP A 289 2.42 -10.54 15.96
C ASP A 289 3.62 -10.21 15.04
N ASP A 290 3.68 -8.99 14.48
CA ASP A 290 4.78 -8.57 13.61
C ASP A 290 6.06 -8.33 14.41
N PRO A 291 7.24 -8.78 13.90
CA PRO A 291 8.49 -8.66 14.65
C PRO A 291 9.13 -7.26 14.60
N LEU A 292 8.70 -6.36 13.71
CA LEU A 292 9.45 -5.12 13.45
C LEU A 292 8.99 -3.90 14.26
N ALA A 293 7.85 -3.97 14.93
CA ALA A 293 7.32 -2.86 15.71
C ALA A 293 6.62 -3.33 17.00
N SER A 294 5.97 -2.42 17.71
CA SER A 294 5.32 -2.68 19.00
C SER A 294 3.88 -2.19 19.06
N LEU A 295 3.29 -1.79 17.92
CA LEU A 295 1.84 -1.62 17.84
C LEU A 295 1.15 -2.98 17.96
N ARG A 296 -0.10 -2.96 18.40
CA ARG A 296 -0.87 -4.15 18.75
C ARG A 296 -2.17 -4.23 17.97
N PHE A 297 -2.12 -3.96 16.67
CA PHE A 297 -3.33 -4.03 15.83
C PHE A 297 -3.80 -5.48 15.75
N SER A 298 -5.11 -5.66 15.85
CA SER A 298 -5.75 -6.94 15.55
C SER A 298 -5.90 -7.13 14.05
N THR A 299 -6.18 -8.37 13.65
CA THR A 299 -6.51 -8.67 12.27
C THR A 299 -7.80 -7.97 11.83
N GLU A 300 -8.79 -7.90 12.73
CA GLU A 300 -10.11 -7.31 12.50
C GLU A 300 -10.08 -5.81 12.26
N VAL A 301 -9.10 -5.11 12.83
CA VAL A 301 -9.01 -3.65 12.70
C VAL A 301 -8.72 -3.21 11.27
N TYR A 302 -7.96 -3.99 10.50
CA TYR A 302 -7.73 -3.72 9.08
C TYR A 302 -9.03 -3.79 8.28
N ALA A 303 -9.92 -4.73 8.61
CA ALA A 303 -11.24 -4.81 7.99
C ALA A 303 -12.09 -3.58 8.31
N GLU A 304 -12.09 -3.13 9.58
CA GLU A 304 -12.85 -1.96 10.01
C GLU A 304 -12.30 -0.66 9.41
N ALA A 305 -10.98 -0.47 9.41
CA ALA A 305 -10.32 0.64 8.75
C ALA A 305 -10.67 0.70 7.26
N THR A 306 -10.60 -0.45 6.56
CA THR A 306 -10.99 -0.55 5.16
C THR A 306 -12.45 -0.16 4.93
N ARG A 307 -13.37 -0.62 5.79
CA ARG A 307 -14.79 -0.20 5.72
C ARG A 307 -14.96 1.31 5.87
N ARG A 308 -14.24 1.95 6.79
CA ARG A 308 -14.27 3.41 6.99
C ARG A 308 -13.78 4.16 5.76
N VAL A 309 -12.64 3.76 5.21
CA VAL A 309 -12.08 4.35 3.98
C VAL A 309 -13.04 4.19 2.81
N ARG A 310 -13.65 3.02 2.65
CA ARG A 310 -14.65 2.79 1.60
C ARG A 310 -15.88 3.68 1.74
N ARG A 311 -16.39 3.86 2.96
CA ARG A 311 -17.51 4.78 3.21
C ARG A 311 -17.18 6.20 2.76
N LEU A 312 -15.95 6.66 2.99
CA LEU A 312 -15.49 7.95 2.47
C LEU A 312 -15.40 7.93 0.93
N ALA A 313 -14.79 6.89 0.36
CA ALA A 313 -14.66 6.74 -1.09
C ALA A 313 -16.01 6.74 -1.82
N ASP A 314 -17.03 6.07 -1.27
CA ASP A 314 -18.38 6.04 -1.84
C ASP A 314 -19.03 7.44 -1.83
N ARG A 315 -18.72 8.29 -0.83
CA ARG A 315 -19.23 9.66 -0.74
C ARG A 315 -18.48 10.66 -1.62
N THR A 316 -17.17 10.51 -1.81
CA THR A 316 -16.35 11.56 -2.44
C THR A 316 -15.64 11.13 -3.73
N ALA A 317 -15.27 9.85 -3.83
CA ALA A 317 -14.36 9.32 -4.85
C ALA A 317 -15.02 8.31 -5.80
N GLY A 318 -16.37 8.26 -5.85
CA GLY A 318 -17.09 7.29 -6.68
C GLY A 318 -16.76 5.83 -6.35
N GLY A 319 -16.38 5.55 -5.11
CA GLY A 319 -15.97 4.23 -4.64
C GLY A 319 -14.54 3.80 -5.01
N ARG A 320 -13.75 4.65 -5.70
CA ARG A 320 -12.40 4.32 -6.20
C ARG A 320 -11.39 4.24 -5.05
N VAL A 321 -10.91 3.02 -4.78
CA VAL A 321 -9.86 2.76 -3.79
C VAL A 321 -8.76 1.89 -4.38
N VAL A 322 -7.51 2.31 -4.25
CA VAL A 322 -6.32 1.51 -4.63
C VAL A 322 -5.47 1.30 -3.39
N SER A 323 -5.35 0.06 -2.95
CA SER A 323 -4.48 -0.31 -1.84
C SER A 323 -3.21 -0.95 -2.36
N VAL A 324 -2.05 -0.55 -1.85
CA VAL A 324 -0.74 -1.01 -2.29
C VAL A 324 -0.01 -1.57 -1.09
N LEU A 325 0.44 -2.83 -1.19
CA LEU A 325 1.16 -3.50 -0.11
C LEU A 325 2.48 -2.77 0.19
N GLU A 326 2.71 -2.46 1.47
CA GLU A 326 3.97 -1.90 2.00
C GLU A 326 4.66 -2.96 2.88
N GLY A 327 4.75 -2.73 4.20
CA GLY A 327 5.31 -3.63 5.20
C GLY A 327 4.38 -4.77 5.66
N GLY A 328 4.83 -5.52 6.66
CA GLY A 328 4.18 -6.73 7.21
C GLY A 328 5.04 -7.96 6.99
N TYR A 329 5.67 -8.45 8.05
CA TYR A 329 6.80 -9.37 8.01
C TYR A 329 6.55 -10.68 8.78
N ASN A 330 5.46 -10.76 9.54
CA ASN A 330 4.93 -12.03 10.05
C ASN A 330 4.06 -12.72 8.98
N LEU A 331 4.55 -13.84 8.42
CA LEU A 331 3.87 -14.57 7.36
C LEU A 331 2.50 -15.12 7.78
N ASP A 332 2.38 -15.61 9.02
CA ASP A 332 1.15 -16.18 9.59
C ASP A 332 0.10 -15.11 9.88
N ALA A 333 0.48 -13.85 10.09
CA ALA A 333 -0.46 -12.75 10.29
C ALA A 333 -0.86 -12.10 8.96
N LEU A 334 0.11 -11.98 8.05
CA LEU A 334 -0.05 -11.34 6.75
C LEU A 334 -0.92 -12.16 5.80
N GLY A 335 -0.59 -13.44 5.66
CA GLY A 335 -1.11 -14.34 4.63
C GLY A 335 -2.46 -14.90 4.97
#